data_AF-A0A7D9JEE3-F1
#
_entry.id   AF-A0A7D9JEE3-F1
#
_cell.length_a   1.000
_cell.length_b   1.000
_cell.length_c   1.000
_cell.angle_alpha   90.00
_cell.angle_beta   90.00
_cell.angle_gamma   90.00
#
_symmetry.space_group_name_H-M   'P 1'
#
loop_
_entity.id
_entity.type
_entity.pdbx_description
1 polymer ?
#
loop_
_entity_poly.entity_id
_entity_poly.type
_entity_poly.pdbx_seq_one_letter_code
_entity_poly.pdbx_strand_id
1 'polypeptide(L)'
;MSHDKKKKGSSSETNASVNNISVTNRQLNVRPFQSNVNRTEIASGWEKWLRNIERQFRHFGIADPEMKKDGLIIDSGQTIADLEDTLLDATGDQAGEDAYAQLIIMLIRHFLPKKNKDFARFQFGNLKENHDESLVRYYTRIRKIAKKCSFSNESEAIRDHLIKTMTNNVVRIKAIRKNWTLDQILEEAELDEEFRTKLKRWRRK
;
A
#
# COMPACT_ATOMS: atom_id res chain seq x y z
N MET A 1 -34.31 28.82 -76.47
CA MET A 1 -34.65 27.58 -75.75
C MET A 1 -33.71 27.55 -74.55
N SER A 2 -34.14 27.96 -73.37
CA SER A 2 -34.86 27.14 -72.36
C SER A 2 -33.93 26.06 -71.79
N HIS A 3 -33.54 26.03 -70.50
CA HIS A 3 -34.04 26.72 -69.28
C HIS A 3 -32.85 27.35 -68.48
N ASP A 4 -32.98 28.41 -67.64
CA ASP A 4 -33.72 28.52 -66.35
C ASP A 4 -33.28 27.40 -65.35
N LYS A 5 -33.04 27.52 -64.03
CA LYS A 5 -33.19 28.52 -62.92
C LYS A 5 -32.38 27.93 -61.70
N LYS A 6 -31.98 28.59 -60.59
CA LYS A 6 -32.05 29.98 -60.07
C LYS A 6 -31.09 30.22 -58.86
N LYS A 7 -30.03 31.01 -59.04
CA LYS A 7 -29.55 32.15 -58.20
C LYS A 7 -29.92 32.23 -56.69
N LYS A 8 -28.96 32.74 -55.87
CA LYS A 8 -28.98 33.07 -54.41
C LYS A 8 -28.48 31.92 -53.50
N GLY A 9 -27.71 32.17 -52.43
CA GLY A 9 -27.00 33.40 -52.06
C GLY A 9 -26.57 33.43 -50.58
N SER A 10 -25.47 34.15 -50.31
CA SER A 10 -25.15 34.95 -49.11
C SER A 10 -25.11 34.33 -47.71
N SER A 11 -24.28 34.97 -46.85
CA SER A 11 -24.29 34.93 -45.38
C SER A 11 -23.64 33.67 -44.77
N SER A 12 -22.41 33.74 -44.25
CA SER A 12 -21.88 34.48 -43.08
C SER A 12 -21.87 33.60 -41.82
N GLU A 13 -20.78 33.75 -41.05
CA GLU A 13 -20.52 33.26 -39.69
C GLU A 13 -20.09 31.78 -39.55
N THR A 14 -19.21 31.38 -38.63
CA THR A 14 -18.54 32.12 -37.54
C THR A 14 -17.15 31.54 -37.24
N ASN A 15 -16.33 32.28 -36.48
CA ASN A 15 -15.01 31.83 -36.03
C ASN A 15 -15.07 30.53 -35.22
N ALA A 16 -14.14 29.62 -35.51
CA ALA A 16 -13.49 28.81 -34.50
C ALA A 16 -12.00 28.78 -34.81
N SER A 17 -11.20 29.57 -34.08
CA SER A 17 -9.76 29.39 -34.08
C SER A 17 -9.47 27.97 -33.60
N VAL A 18 -9.05 27.10 -34.51
CA VAL A 18 -8.51 25.79 -34.14
C VAL A 18 -7.21 26.09 -33.39
N ASN A 19 -7.31 26.17 -32.07
CA ASN A 19 -6.17 26.25 -31.19
C ASN A 19 -5.41 24.95 -31.37
N ASN A 20 -4.39 24.98 -32.23
CA ASN A 20 -3.45 23.89 -32.45
C ASN A 20 -2.62 23.73 -31.17
N ILE A 21 -3.22 23.10 -30.15
CA ILE A 21 -2.53 22.67 -28.95
C ILE A 21 -1.66 21.49 -29.37
N SER A 22 -0.47 21.79 -29.88
CA SER A 22 0.59 20.82 -30.08
C SER A 22 1.01 20.31 -28.70
N VAL A 23 0.44 19.18 -28.28
CA VAL A 23 0.81 18.49 -27.02
C VAL A 23 2.17 17.81 -27.22
N THR A 24 3.22 18.61 -27.33
CA THR A 24 4.59 18.11 -27.44
C THR A 24 5.09 17.68 -26.07
N ASN A 25 5.08 16.36 -25.86
CA ASN A 25 5.83 15.65 -24.83
C ASN A 25 5.36 15.84 -23.37
N ARG A 26 4.24 15.18 -23.01
CA ARG A 26 3.91 14.87 -21.60
C ARG A 26 4.57 13.56 -21.21
N GLN A 27 5.86 13.59 -20.92
CA GLN A 27 6.59 12.40 -20.49
C GLN A 27 6.16 12.00 -19.06
N LEU A 28 5.46 10.88 -18.93
CA LEU A 28 5.16 10.24 -17.64
C LEU A 28 6.48 9.77 -17.01
N ASN A 29 7.07 10.62 -16.17
CA ASN A 29 8.35 10.34 -15.52
C ASN A 29 8.13 9.48 -14.26
N VAL A 30 7.56 8.29 -14.49
CA VAL A 30 7.27 7.31 -13.45
C VAL A 30 8.54 6.52 -13.18
N ARG A 31 8.93 6.43 -11.90
CA ARG A 31 9.95 5.45 -11.49
C ARG A 31 9.34 4.05 -11.70
N PRO A 32 9.91 3.21 -12.57
CA PRO A 32 9.37 1.89 -12.85
C PRO A 32 9.18 1.10 -11.55
N PHE A 33 8.12 0.30 -11.47
CA PHE A 33 7.91 -0.56 -10.32
C PHE A 33 9.01 -1.64 -10.24
N GLN A 34 9.94 -1.47 -9.30
CA GLN A 34 11.02 -2.44 -9.09
C GLN A 34 10.48 -3.66 -8.31
N SER A 35 10.10 -4.70 -9.05
CA SER A 35 9.53 -5.96 -8.53
C SER A 35 10.56 -6.87 -7.81
N ASN A 36 11.80 -6.42 -7.63
CA ASN A 36 12.94 -7.26 -7.23
C ASN A 36 13.36 -7.19 -5.75
N VAL A 37 12.51 -6.68 -4.85
CA VAL A 37 12.77 -6.70 -3.39
C VAL A 37 11.58 -7.30 -2.65
N ASN A 38 11.80 -8.49 -2.04
CA ASN A 38 10.91 -9.23 -1.13
C ASN A 38 9.40 -9.24 -1.48
N ARG A 39 8.84 -10.44 -1.76
CA ARG A 39 7.41 -10.69 -2.09
C ARG A 39 6.39 -10.00 -1.15
N THR A 40 6.80 -9.64 0.06
CA THR A 40 5.98 -9.05 1.11
C THR A 40 6.16 -7.53 1.25
N GLU A 41 7.29 -6.97 0.80
CA GLU A 41 7.44 -5.54 0.52
C GLU A 41 6.67 -5.19 -0.76
N ILE A 42 6.74 -6.05 -1.80
CA ILE A 42 5.98 -5.94 -3.06
C ILE A 42 4.50 -5.64 -2.82
N ALA A 43 3.80 -6.37 -1.94
CA ALA A 43 2.37 -6.12 -1.67
C ALA A 43 2.10 -4.70 -1.11
N SER A 44 2.95 -4.21 -0.20
CA SER A 44 2.82 -2.87 0.39
C SER A 44 3.29 -1.74 -0.54
N GLY A 45 4.27 -2.04 -1.39
CA GLY A 45 4.75 -1.18 -2.47
C GLY A 45 3.69 -1.04 -3.55
N TRP A 46 3.07 -2.15 -3.96
CA TRP A 46 2.00 -2.22 -4.95
C TRP A 46 0.84 -1.30 -4.60
N GLU A 47 0.26 -1.40 -3.40
CA GLU A 47 -0.83 -0.50 -3.02
C GLU A 47 -0.42 0.98 -3.03
N LYS A 48 0.82 1.30 -2.61
CA LYS A 48 1.32 2.67 -2.59
C LYS A 48 1.56 3.21 -4.01
N TRP A 49 2.07 2.36 -4.89
CA TRP A 49 2.30 2.64 -6.30
C TRP A 49 0.98 2.81 -7.05
N LEU A 50 0.00 1.91 -6.85
CA LEU A 50 -1.34 2.00 -7.45
C LEU A 50 -2.05 3.31 -7.07
N ARG A 51 -2.02 3.68 -5.78
CA ARG A 51 -2.54 4.98 -5.32
C ARG A 51 -1.82 6.19 -5.94
N ASN A 52 -0.58 6.03 -6.40
CA ASN A 52 0.19 7.09 -7.06
C ASN A 52 -0.12 7.19 -8.56
N ILE A 53 -0.19 6.06 -9.28
CA ILE A 53 -0.55 6.06 -10.71
C ILE A 53 -2.00 6.52 -10.94
N GLU A 54 -2.96 6.08 -10.12
CA GLU A 54 -4.32 6.64 -10.18
C GLU A 54 -4.36 8.17 -9.94
N ARG A 55 -3.50 8.68 -9.04
CA ARG A 55 -3.38 10.12 -8.78
C ARG A 55 -2.85 10.85 -10.01
N GLN A 56 -1.92 10.23 -10.75
CA GLN A 56 -1.41 10.75 -12.02
C GLN A 56 -2.49 10.73 -13.11
N PHE A 57 -3.24 9.63 -13.28
CA PHE A 57 -4.36 9.57 -14.22
C PHE A 57 -5.37 10.69 -13.96
N ARG A 58 -5.77 10.92 -12.70
CA ARG A 58 -6.63 12.05 -12.31
C ARG A 58 -5.99 13.42 -12.57
N HIS A 59 -4.70 13.59 -12.33
CA HIS A 59 -3.99 14.86 -12.56
C HIS A 59 -3.85 15.19 -14.05
N PHE A 60 -3.60 14.20 -14.91
CA PHE A 60 -3.44 14.37 -16.35
C PHE A 60 -4.76 14.37 -17.14
N GLY A 61 -5.90 14.06 -16.48
CA GLY A 61 -7.22 14.00 -17.10
C GLY A 61 -7.51 12.69 -17.86
N ILE A 62 -6.75 11.63 -17.58
CA ILE A 62 -6.91 10.31 -18.20
C ILE A 62 -8.12 9.63 -17.54
N ALA A 63 -9.28 9.76 -18.18
CA ALA A 63 -10.54 9.18 -17.75
C ALA A 63 -10.86 7.85 -18.44
N ASP A 64 -10.45 7.70 -19.70
CA ASP A 64 -10.68 6.53 -20.55
C ASP A 64 -10.06 5.24 -19.93
N PRO A 65 -10.80 4.12 -19.87
CA PRO A 65 -10.30 2.90 -19.24
C PRO A 65 -9.17 2.21 -20.02
N GLU A 66 -9.22 2.16 -21.36
CA GLU A 66 -8.16 1.55 -22.16
C GLU A 66 -6.84 2.34 -21.99
N MET A 67 -6.89 3.68 -22.04
CA MET A 67 -5.70 4.51 -21.76
C MET A 67 -5.15 4.32 -20.34
N LYS A 68 -5.99 4.00 -19.34
CA LYS A 68 -5.51 3.66 -17.99
C LYS A 68 -4.90 2.27 -17.93
N LYS A 69 -5.42 1.31 -18.69
CA LYS A 69 -4.89 -0.06 -18.81
C LYS A 69 -3.50 0.00 -19.43
N ASP A 70 -3.37 0.62 -20.60
CA ASP A 70 -2.09 0.82 -21.30
C ASP A 70 -1.08 1.57 -20.42
N GLY A 71 -1.49 2.67 -19.78
CA GLY A 71 -0.63 3.42 -18.86
C GLY A 71 -0.17 2.58 -17.66
N LEU A 72 -1.04 1.72 -17.12
CA LEU A 72 -0.69 0.80 -16.02
C LEU A 72 0.38 -0.21 -16.45
N ILE A 73 0.27 -0.78 -17.64
CA ILE A 73 1.21 -1.77 -18.19
C ILE A 73 2.57 -1.10 -18.44
N ILE A 74 2.58 0.05 -19.13
CA ILE A 74 3.80 0.83 -19.44
C ILE A 74 4.57 1.21 -18.18
N ASP A 75 3.88 1.75 -17.16
CA ASP A 75 4.52 2.24 -15.93
C ASP A 75 4.95 1.12 -14.97
N SER A 76 4.41 -0.09 -15.11
CA SER A 76 4.65 -1.21 -14.19
C SER A 76 5.62 -2.27 -14.72
N GLY A 77 5.82 -2.33 -16.04
CA GLY A 77 6.86 -3.12 -16.70
C GLY A 77 6.49 -4.59 -16.94
N GLN A 78 7.44 -5.32 -17.51
CA GLN A 78 7.21 -6.62 -18.17
C GLN A 78 6.42 -7.63 -17.33
N THR A 79 6.66 -7.72 -16.02
CA THR A 79 5.96 -8.65 -15.11
C THR A 79 4.43 -8.49 -15.13
N ILE A 80 3.92 -7.32 -15.51
CA ILE A 80 2.48 -7.04 -15.58
C ILE A 80 1.93 -7.15 -17.01
N ALA A 81 2.77 -6.97 -18.03
CA ALA A 81 2.43 -7.36 -19.41
C ALA A 81 2.26 -8.88 -19.53
N ASP A 82 3.22 -9.67 -19.02
CA ASP A 82 3.15 -11.15 -19.02
C ASP A 82 1.88 -11.68 -18.30
N LEU A 83 1.37 -10.90 -17.33
CA LEU A 83 0.15 -11.19 -16.58
C LEU A 83 -1.14 -10.82 -17.36
N GLU A 84 -1.10 -9.81 -18.24
CA GLU A 84 -2.21 -9.49 -19.13
C GLU A 84 -2.37 -10.54 -20.22
N ASP A 85 -1.27 -11.01 -20.82
CA ASP A 85 -1.32 -12.13 -21.79
C ASP A 85 -1.97 -13.37 -21.15
N THR A 86 -1.59 -13.69 -19.90
CA THR A 86 -2.19 -14.78 -19.11
C THR A 86 -3.69 -14.55 -18.81
N LEU A 87 -4.16 -13.30 -18.77
CA LEU A 87 -5.57 -12.97 -18.54
C LEU A 87 -6.40 -13.22 -19.81
N LEU A 88 -5.92 -12.77 -20.97
CA LEU A 88 -6.58 -12.96 -22.27
C LEU A 88 -6.83 -14.46 -22.55
N ASP A 89 -5.81 -15.30 -22.33
CA ASP A 89 -5.90 -16.76 -22.45
C ASP A 89 -6.94 -17.40 -21.50
N ALA A 90 -7.19 -16.78 -20.34
CA ALA A 90 -8.02 -17.36 -19.28
C ALA A 90 -9.48 -16.89 -19.30
N THR A 91 -9.79 -15.71 -19.85
CA THR A 91 -11.14 -15.12 -19.78
C THR A 91 -11.92 -15.08 -21.09
N GLY A 92 -11.28 -15.24 -22.26
CA GLY A 92 -11.94 -15.46 -23.56
C GLY A 92 -13.12 -14.52 -23.89
N ASP A 93 -12.82 -13.32 -24.36
CA ASP A 93 -13.80 -12.33 -24.87
C ASP A 93 -15.03 -12.10 -23.98
N GLN A 94 -14.81 -11.85 -22.69
CA GLN A 94 -15.82 -11.24 -21.79
C GLN A 94 -15.99 -9.74 -22.14
N ALA A 95 -16.42 -9.47 -23.37
CA ALA A 95 -16.61 -8.13 -23.93
C ALA A 95 -17.82 -7.44 -23.28
N GLY A 96 -17.58 -6.69 -22.19
CA GLY A 96 -18.61 -5.93 -21.50
C GLY A 96 -18.20 -5.36 -20.14
N GLU A 97 -17.23 -5.96 -19.44
CA GLU A 97 -16.65 -5.39 -18.22
C GLU A 97 -15.42 -4.53 -18.53
N ASP A 98 -15.27 -3.41 -17.80
CA ASP A 98 -14.12 -2.50 -17.86
C ASP A 98 -12.79 -3.27 -17.75
N ALA A 99 -12.02 -3.31 -18.84
CA ALA A 99 -10.77 -4.04 -18.94
C ALA A 99 -9.72 -3.55 -17.92
N TYR A 100 -9.73 -2.26 -17.57
CA TYR A 100 -8.88 -1.71 -16.50
C TYR A 100 -9.31 -2.25 -15.14
N ALA A 101 -10.62 -2.34 -14.86
CA ALA A 101 -11.12 -2.91 -13.62
C ALA A 101 -10.78 -4.41 -13.49
N GLN A 102 -10.91 -5.19 -14.56
CA GLN A 102 -10.52 -6.60 -14.61
C GLN A 102 -9.02 -6.79 -14.31
N LEU A 103 -8.16 -6.02 -15.00
CA LEU A 103 -6.72 -6.03 -14.78
C LEU A 103 -6.36 -5.67 -13.33
N ILE A 104 -6.98 -4.62 -12.76
CA ILE A 104 -6.78 -4.25 -11.35
C ILE A 104 -7.19 -5.36 -10.38
N ILE A 105 -8.33 -6.04 -10.60
CA ILE A 105 -8.76 -7.18 -9.77
C ILE A 105 -7.74 -8.32 -9.83
N MET A 106 -7.22 -8.64 -11.02
CA MET A 106 -6.23 -9.70 -11.16
C MET A 106 -4.89 -9.34 -10.51
N LEU A 107 -4.42 -8.11 -10.68
CA LEU A 107 -3.19 -7.61 -10.06
C LEU A 107 -3.32 -7.53 -8.54
N ILE A 108 -4.48 -7.15 -8.01
CA ILE A 108 -4.82 -7.30 -6.59
C ILE A 108 -4.69 -8.77 -6.18
N ARG A 109 -5.31 -9.72 -6.89
CA ARG A 109 -5.22 -11.15 -6.57
C ARG A 109 -3.78 -11.70 -6.61
N HIS A 110 -2.96 -11.23 -7.56
CA HIS A 110 -1.57 -11.63 -7.74
C HIS A 110 -0.64 -11.04 -6.67
N PHE A 111 -0.74 -9.73 -6.39
CA PHE A 111 0.17 -8.99 -5.51
C PHE A 111 -0.28 -8.85 -4.05
N LEU A 112 -1.51 -9.24 -3.66
CA LEU A 112 -1.93 -9.20 -2.24
C LEU A 112 -1.35 -10.31 -1.35
N PRO A 113 -0.89 -11.44 -1.90
CA PRO A 113 -1.29 -12.80 -1.48
C PRO A 113 -2.04 -12.85 -0.13
N LYS A 114 -3.36 -12.59 -0.17
CA LYS A 114 -4.33 -12.56 0.95
C LYS A 114 -3.76 -12.04 2.29
N LYS A 115 -3.13 -10.85 2.32
CA LYS A 115 -2.54 -10.25 3.55
C LYS A 115 -1.74 -11.29 4.36
N ASN A 116 -0.96 -12.16 3.71
CA ASN A 116 -0.51 -13.45 4.24
C ASN A 116 -0.32 -13.45 5.77
N LYS A 117 -1.36 -13.93 6.47
CA LYS A 117 -1.45 -13.89 7.94
C LYS A 117 -0.29 -14.65 8.58
N ASP A 118 0.20 -15.67 7.88
CA ASP A 118 1.27 -16.56 8.31
C ASP A 118 2.63 -15.87 8.12
N PHE A 119 2.78 -15.03 7.09
CA PHE A 119 3.92 -14.11 6.98
C PHE A 119 3.88 -12.97 8.02
N ALA A 120 2.70 -12.41 8.31
CA ALA A 120 2.56 -11.43 9.39
C ALA A 120 2.93 -12.06 10.75
N ARG A 121 2.53 -13.32 10.99
CA ARG A 121 2.92 -14.13 12.16
C ARG A 121 4.40 -14.48 12.17
N PHE A 122 5.03 -14.69 11.02
CA PHE A 122 6.49 -14.86 10.89
C PHE A 122 7.23 -13.55 11.24
N GLN A 123 6.81 -12.40 10.72
CA GLN A 123 7.35 -11.09 11.11
C GLN A 123 7.18 -10.82 12.61
N PHE A 124 6.00 -11.12 13.14
CA PHE A 124 5.69 -11.03 14.56
C PHE A 124 6.63 -11.91 15.39
N GLY A 125 6.75 -13.20 15.07
CA GLY A 125 7.60 -14.14 15.79
C GLY A 125 9.09 -13.82 15.78
N ASN A 126 9.57 -13.13 14.74
CA ASN A 126 10.96 -12.68 14.61
C ASN A 126 11.23 -11.29 15.20
N LEU A 127 10.19 -10.54 15.59
CA LEU A 127 10.36 -9.20 16.14
C LEU A 127 11.05 -9.25 17.50
N LYS A 128 12.03 -8.37 17.72
CA LYS A 128 12.74 -8.21 18.99
C LYS A 128 12.80 -6.73 19.39
N GLU A 129 13.02 -6.51 20.68
CA GLU A 129 13.33 -5.20 21.25
C GLU A 129 14.72 -4.78 20.73
N ASN A 130 14.90 -3.53 20.28
CA ASN A 130 16.24 -3.06 19.88
C ASN A 130 17.04 -2.58 21.10
N HIS A 131 18.35 -2.45 20.95
CA HIS A 131 19.19 -1.78 21.94
C HIS A 131 18.66 -0.34 22.19
N ASP A 132 18.53 0.04 23.47
CA ASP A 132 17.96 1.31 23.94
C ASP A 132 16.51 1.63 23.49
N GLU A 133 15.73 0.66 23.01
CA GLU A 133 14.30 0.86 22.76
C GLU A 133 13.51 0.81 24.09
N SER A 134 12.56 1.73 24.27
CA SER A 134 11.66 1.72 25.43
C SER A 134 10.56 0.66 25.25
N LEU A 135 10.04 0.07 26.33
CA LEU A 135 9.10 -1.05 26.21
C LEU A 135 7.77 -0.59 25.58
N VAL A 136 7.35 0.65 25.88
CA VAL A 136 6.17 1.28 25.26
C VAL A 136 6.34 1.42 23.73
N ARG A 137 7.54 1.79 23.27
CA ARG A 137 7.88 1.89 21.84
C ARG A 137 7.95 0.50 21.19
N TYR A 138 8.53 -0.48 21.88
CA TYR A 138 8.57 -1.86 21.42
C TYR A 138 7.16 -2.46 21.29
N TYR A 139 6.31 -2.31 22.32
CA TYR A 139 4.89 -2.67 22.29
C TYR A 139 4.14 -2.06 21.11
N THR A 140 4.37 -0.78 20.82
CA THR A 140 3.75 -0.10 19.66
C THR A 140 4.09 -0.77 18.32
N ARG A 141 5.34 -1.25 18.15
CA ARG A 141 5.75 -2.05 16.99
C ARG A 141 5.06 -3.41 16.95
N ILE A 142 5.05 -4.14 18.07
CA ILE A 142 4.40 -5.45 18.19
C ILE A 142 2.92 -5.33 17.79
N ARG A 143 2.18 -4.39 18.40
CA ARG A 143 0.76 -4.16 18.15
C ARG A 143 0.47 -3.81 16.68
N LYS A 144 1.33 -3.02 16.03
CA LYS A 144 1.20 -2.68 14.61
C LYS A 144 1.29 -3.91 13.68
N ILE A 145 2.05 -4.93 14.06
CA ILE A 145 2.17 -6.20 13.31
C ILE A 145 1.06 -7.18 13.72
N ALA A 146 0.71 -7.25 15.01
CA ALA A 146 -0.35 -8.11 15.53
C ALA A 146 -1.69 -7.91 14.82
N LYS A 147 -2.06 -6.65 14.53
CA LYS A 147 -3.24 -6.26 13.73
C LYS A 147 -3.30 -6.88 12.32
N LYS A 148 -2.17 -7.38 11.79
CA LYS A 148 -2.08 -8.08 10.48
C LYS A 148 -2.09 -9.60 10.60
N CYS A 149 -1.91 -10.15 11.81
CA CYS A 149 -1.74 -11.58 12.06
C CYS A 149 -3.08 -12.35 12.18
N SER A 150 -4.19 -11.63 12.28
CA SER A 150 -5.53 -12.18 12.55
C SER A 150 -5.49 -13.19 13.71
N PHE A 151 -5.06 -12.75 14.88
CA PHE A 151 -5.13 -13.53 16.12
C PHE A 151 -6.56 -13.50 16.67
N SER A 152 -7.02 -14.62 17.24
CA SER A 152 -8.32 -14.69 17.93
C SER A 152 -8.35 -13.81 19.18
N ASN A 153 -7.20 -13.68 19.85
CA ASN A 153 -6.97 -12.79 20.98
C ASN A 153 -5.67 -11.99 20.72
N GLU A 154 -5.79 -10.73 20.29
CA GLU A 154 -4.62 -9.87 20.01
C GLU A 154 -3.81 -9.63 21.30
N SER A 155 -4.48 -9.30 22.41
CA SER A 155 -3.82 -8.93 23.66
C SER A 155 -2.99 -10.07 24.27
N GLU A 156 -3.51 -11.29 24.22
CA GLU A 156 -2.80 -12.49 24.70
C GLU A 156 -1.61 -12.86 23.82
N ALA A 157 -1.78 -12.83 22.49
CA ALA A 157 -0.66 -13.06 21.57
C ALA A 157 0.46 -12.03 21.77
N ILE A 158 0.11 -10.75 21.98
CA ILE A 158 1.07 -9.68 22.29
C ILE A 158 1.74 -9.92 23.65
N ARG A 159 0.99 -10.29 24.70
CA ARG A 159 1.53 -10.63 26.04
C ARG A 159 2.59 -11.72 25.94
N ASP A 160 2.25 -12.84 25.31
CA ASP A 160 3.12 -14.02 25.24
C ASP A 160 4.40 -13.72 24.43
N HIS A 161 4.26 -12.93 23.36
CA HIS A 161 5.41 -12.43 22.62
C HIS A 161 6.29 -11.52 23.47
N LEU A 162 5.71 -10.53 24.16
CA LEU A 162 6.43 -9.64 25.09
C LEU A 162 7.23 -10.43 26.13
N ILE A 163 6.61 -11.41 26.80
CA ILE A 163 7.28 -12.27 27.79
C ILE A 163 8.47 -13.01 27.16
N LYS A 164 8.31 -13.53 25.94
CA LYS A 164 9.36 -14.24 25.19
C LYS A 164 10.53 -13.35 24.76
N THR A 165 10.30 -12.08 24.41
CA THR A 165 11.28 -11.26 23.69
C THR A 165 11.78 -10.02 24.44
N MET A 166 11.11 -9.57 25.50
CA MET A 166 11.53 -8.39 26.30
C MET A 166 12.94 -8.57 26.87
N THR A 167 13.72 -7.50 26.97
CA THR A 167 15.06 -7.56 27.58
C THR A 167 15.02 -7.59 29.11
N ASN A 168 14.01 -6.95 29.72
CA ASN A 168 13.90 -6.81 31.17
C ASN A 168 13.49 -8.12 31.86
N ASN A 169 14.49 -8.91 32.26
CA ASN A 169 14.27 -10.21 32.89
C ASN A 169 13.57 -10.13 34.27
N VAL A 170 13.64 -8.99 34.97
CA VAL A 170 12.94 -8.80 36.26
C VAL A 170 11.43 -8.69 36.02
N VAL A 171 11.02 -7.86 35.07
CA VAL A 171 9.61 -7.74 34.65
C VAL A 171 9.11 -9.07 34.09
N ARG A 172 9.91 -9.76 33.26
CA ARG A 172 9.58 -11.09 32.73
C ARG A 172 9.26 -12.10 33.85
N ILE A 173 10.13 -12.21 34.86
CA ILE A 173 9.95 -13.15 35.97
C ILE A 173 8.74 -12.77 36.83
N LYS A 174 8.50 -11.48 37.10
CA LYS A 174 7.28 -11.01 37.79
C LYS A 174 6.02 -11.39 37.01
N ALA A 175 5.99 -11.09 35.72
CA ALA A 175 4.84 -11.33 34.84
C ALA A 175 4.46 -12.82 34.78
N ILE A 176 5.44 -13.71 34.62
CA ILE A 176 5.21 -15.17 34.61
C ILE A 176 4.68 -15.64 35.98
N ARG A 177 5.34 -15.25 37.08
CA ARG A 177 4.96 -15.73 38.43
C ARG A 177 3.58 -15.25 38.89
N LYS A 178 3.16 -14.07 38.46
CA LYS A 178 1.87 -13.46 38.83
C LYS A 178 0.78 -13.60 37.77
N ASN A 179 1.06 -14.29 36.66
CA ASN A 179 0.19 -14.41 35.49
C ASN A 179 -0.38 -13.05 35.02
N TRP A 180 0.49 -12.06 34.83
CA TRP A 180 0.07 -10.70 34.51
C TRP A 180 -0.63 -10.59 33.16
N THR A 181 -1.60 -9.68 33.09
CA THR A 181 -2.22 -9.25 31.84
C THR A 181 -1.26 -8.38 31.02
N LEU A 182 -1.60 -8.13 29.75
CA LEU A 182 -0.86 -7.20 28.91
C LEU A 182 -0.76 -5.81 29.56
N ASP A 183 -1.87 -5.30 30.08
CA ASP A 183 -1.93 -3.95 30.66
C ASP A 183 -1.06 -3.82 31.92
N GLN A 184 -1.04 -4.85 32.78
CA GLN A 184 -0.16 -4.91 33.97
C GLN A 184 1.34 -4.94 33.60
N ILE A 185 1.71 -5.56 32.48
CA ILE A 185 3.09 -5.53 31.98
C ILE A 185 3.47 -4.12 31.50
N LEU A 186 2.53 -3.40 30.87
CA LEU A 186 2.75 -2.04 30.39
C LEU A 186 2.83 -1.03 31.54
N GLU A 187 1.98 -1.16 32.55
CA GLU A 187 1.98 -0.31 33.76
C GLU A 187 3.31 -0.42 34.54
N GLU A 188 3.79 -1.65 34.84
CA GLU A 188 5.09 -1.85 35.49
C GLU A 188 6.25 -1.28 34.65
N ALA A 189 6.15 -1.34 33.32
CA ALA A 189 7.18 -0.82 32.44
C ALA A 189 7.22 0.72 32.39
N GLU A 190 6.06 1.38 32.39
CA GLU A 190 5.95 2.83 32.50
C GLU A 190 6.53 3.32 33.84
N LEU A 191 6.26 2.61 34.94
CA LEU A 191 6.85 2.88 36.26
C LEU A 191 8.39 2.70 36.28
N ASP A 192 8.95 1.67 35.64
CA ASP A 192 10.41 1.49 35.53
C ASP A 192 11.05 2.60 34.65
N GLU A 193 10.40 2.99 33.55
CA GLU A 193 10.86 4.10 32.68
C GLU A 193 10.85 5.45 33.43
N GLU A 194 9.81 5.75 34.22
CA GLU A 194 9.77 6.90 35.11
C GLU A 194 10.90 6.86 36.16
N PHE A 195 11.06 5.72 36.84
CA PHE A 195 12.04 5.58 37.92
C PHE A 195 13.48 5.72 37.40
N ARG A 196 13.79 5.10 36.27
CA ARG A 196 15.07 5.27 35.54
C ARG A 196 15.30 6.73 35.15
N THR A 197 14.25 7.45 34.73
CA THR A 197 14.34 8.87 34.35
C THR A 197 14.61 9.76 35.56
N LYS A 198 13.91 9.52 36.69
CA LYS A 198 14.14 10.21 37.97
C LYS A 198 15.57 9.97 38.49
N LEU A 199 16.08 8.74 38.44
CA LEU A 199 17.46 8.40 38.79
C LEU A 199 18.50 9.10 37.91
N LYS A 200 18.31 9.11 36.58
CA LYS A 200 19.19 9.85 35.64
C LYS A 200 19.22 11.36 35.92
N ARG A 201 18.11 11.93 36.38
CA ARG A 201 18.03 13.35 36.78
C ARG A 201 18.73 13.62 38.11
N TRP A 202 18.65 12.70 39.08
CA TRP A 202 19.31 12.83 40.37
C TRP A 202 20.83 12.74 40.24
N ARG A 203 21.36 11.78 39.46
CA ARG A 203 22.81 11.63 39.18
C ARG A 203 23.47 12.75 38.35
N ARG A 204 22.73 13.80 38.00
CA ARG A 204 23.20 14.99 37.25
C ARG A 204 23.18 16.26 38.10
N LYS A 205 22.79 16.15 39.37
CA LYS A 205 22.93 17.19 40.40
C LYS A 205 24.03 16.79 41.36
#